data_AF-A0A2V3W5C0-F1
#
_entry.id   AF-A0A2V3W5C0-F1
#
_cell.length_a   1.000
_cell.length_b   1.000
_cell.length_c   1.000
_cell.angle_alpha   90.00
_cell.angle_beta   90.00
_cell.angle_gamma   90.00
#
_symmetry.space_group_name_H-M   'P 1'
#
loop_
_entity.id
_entity.type
_entity.pdbx_description
1 polymer ?
#
loop_
_entity_poly.entity_id
_entity_poly.type
_entity_poly.pdbx_seq_one_letter_code
_entity_poly.pdbx_strand_id
1 'polypeptide(L)' 'MMETKYKATINAPEIESKYRHPFILETFDSLASGEFLQLKNDHDPRPLHYQFMQERTDLFTWEYLEEGPAIWRVAIGKR' A
#
# COMPACT_ATOMS: atom_id res chain seq x y z
N MET A 1 -17.85 14.95 -5.14
CA MET A 1 -16.75 14.57 -4.23
C MET A 1 -16.31 13.20 -4.71
N MET A 2 -15.17 13.07 -5.37
CA MET A 2 -14.75 11.79 -5.93
C MET A 2 -14.15 10.95 -4.81
N GLU A 3 -14.92 10.00 -4.31
CA GLU A 3 -14.40 8.96 -3.43
C GLU A 3 -13.49 8.06 -4.27
N THR A 4 -12.17 8.18 -4.09
CA THR A 4 -11.23 7.21 -4.65
C THR A 4 -11.57 5.85 -4.06
N LYS A 5 -12.23 4.99 -4.86
CA LYS A 5 -12.68 3.68 -4.41
C LYS A 5 -11.48 2.74 -4.39
N TYR A 6 -10.98 2.45 -3.19
CA TYR A 6 -9.95 1.43 -3.01
C TYR A 6 -10.58 0.05 -3.11
N LYS A 7 -9.94 -0.84 -3.89
CA LYS A 7 -10.36 -2.24 -4.01
C LYS A 7 -10.06 -3.02 -2.74
N ALA A 8 -8.96 -2.66 -2.07
CA ALA A 8 -8.56 -3.22 -0.80
C ALA A 8 -8.10 -2.11 0.15
N THR A 9 -8.27 -2.35 1.45
CA THR A 9 -7.75 -1.48 2.51
C THR A 9 -7.09 -2.36 3.55
N ILE A 10 -5.81 -2.11 3.81
CA ILE A 10 -4.99 -2.87 4.75
C ILE A 10 -4.51 -1.96 5.86
N ASN A 11 -4.71 -2.40 7.10
CA ASN A 11 -4.06 -1.83 8.27
C ASN A 11 -2.85 -2.69 8.64
N ALA A 12 -1.66 -2.21 8.31
CA ALA A 12 -0.40 -2.90 8.61
C ALA A 12 -0.21 -3.28 10.08
N PRO A 13 -0.58 -2.46 11.10
CA PRO A 13 -0.37 -2.81 12.51
C PRO A 13 -1.19 -4.03 12.96
N GLU A 14 -2.27 -4.36 12.26
CA GLU A 14 -3.12 -5.54 12.57
C GLU A 14 -2.50 -6.84 12.05
N ILE A 15 -1.45 -6.76 11.24
CA ILE A 15 -0.76 -7.93 10.66
C ILE A 15 0.59 -8.11 11.36
N GLU A 16 0.85 -9.35 11.77
CA GLU A 16 2.13 -9.75 12.36
C GLU A 16 3.29 -9.36 11.43
N SER A 17 4.36 -8.76 11.98
CA SER A 17 5.42 -8.13 11.19
C SER A 17 6.03 -9.05 10.12
N LYS A 18 6.15 -10.35 10.42
CA LYS A 18 6.69 -11.36 9.48
C LYS A 18 5.78 -11.65 8.28
N TYR A 19 4.47 -11.42 8.41
CA TYR A 19 3.48 -11.66 7.36
C TYR A 19 3.02 -10.37 6.66
N ARG A 20 3.33 -9.21 7.25
CA ARG A 20 2.86 -7.90 6.77
C ARG A 20 3.25 -7.62 5.32
N HIS A 21 4.53 -7.72 5.01
CA HIS A 21 5.04 -7.45 3.66
C HIS A 21 4.49 -8.43 2.61
N PRO A 22 4.60 -9.76 2.80
CA PRO A 22 4.05 -10.70 1.82
C PRO A 22 2.55 -10.52 1.62
N PHE A 23 1.77 -10.33 2.70
CA PHE A 23 0.33 -10.11 2.59
C PHE A 23 -0.04 -8.86 1.78
N ILE A 24 0.68 -7.74 1.99
CA ILE A 24 0.44 -6.50 1.24
C ILE A 24 0.79 -6.68 -0.24
N LEU A 25 1.92 -7.34 -0.53
CA LEU A 25 2.34 -7.63 -1.90
C LEU A 25 1.36 -8.56 -2.61
N GLU A 26 0.93 -9.65 -1.97
CA GLU A 26 -0.07 -10.59 -2.52
C GLU A 26 -1.41 -9.90 -2.79
N THR A 27 -1.83 -9.01 -1.88
CA THR A 27 -3.04 -8.21 -2.08
C THR A 27 -2.90 -7.26 -3.26
N PHE A 28 -1.74 -6.61 -3.41
CA PHE A 28 -1.44 -5.78 -4.57
C PHE A 28 -1.42 -6.58 -5.88
N ASP A 29 -0.77 -7.74 -5.90
CA ASP A 29 -0.70 -8.60 -7.08
C ASP A 29 -2.09 -9.08 -7.53
N SER A 30 -3.03 -9.22 -6.60
CA SER A 30 -4.43 -9.58 -6.87
C SER A 30 -5.26 -8.44 -7.47
N LEU A 31 -4.77 -7.20 -7.48
CA LEU A 31 -5.46 -6.06 -8.10
C LEU A 31 -5.47 -6.17 -9.63
N ALA A 32 -6.48 -5.60 -10.27
CA ALA A 32 -6.45 -5.30 -11.70
C ALA A 32 -5.70 -3.98 -11.97
N SER A 33 -5.20 -3.81 -13.19
CA SER A 33 -4.64 -2.52 -13.64
C SER A 33 -5.69 -1.41 -13.51
N GLY A 34 -5.29 -0.28 -12.93
CA GLY A 34 -6.16 0.84 -12.59
C GLY A 34 -6.87 0.72 -11.23
N GLU A 35 -6.74 -0.40 -10.51
CA GLU A 35 -7.24 -0.51 -9.13
C GLU A 35 -6.20 -0.04 -8.10
N PHE A 36 -6.69 0.36 -6.93
CA PHE A 36 -5.89 0.91 -5.85
C PHE A 36 -6.09 0.12 -4.55
N LEU A 37 -4.98 -0.10 -3.84
CA LEU A 37 -4.93 -0.56 -2.46
C LEU A 37 -4.63 0.63 -1.56
N GLN A 38 -5.43 0.81 -0.50
CA GLN A 38 -5.08 1.73 0.58
C GLN A 38 -4.31 0.98 1.66
N LEU A 39 -3.12 1.48 1.99
CA LEU A 39 -2.33 1.01 3.12
C LEU A 39 -2.36 2.04 4.24
N LYS A 40 -2.73 1.62 5.44
CA LYS A 40 -2.62 2.41 6.67
C LYS A 40 -1.53 1.81 7.57
N ASN A 41 -0.65 2.65 8.08
CA ASN A 41 0.45 2.25 8.95
C ASN A 41 0.61 3.24 10.13
N ASP A 42 1.17 2.75 11.24
CA ASP A 42 1.46 3.59 12.42
C ASP A 42 2.76 4.41 12.27
N HIS A 43 3.58 4.09 11.27
CA HIS A 43 4.82 4.77 10.91
C HIS A 43 4.97 4.85 9.40
N ASP A 44 6.00 5.56 8.95
CA ASP A 44 6.31 5.72 7.54
C ASP A 44 6.68 4.37 6.85
N PRO A 45 5.92 3.90 5.85
CA PRO A 45 6.13 2.63 5.16
C PRO A 45 7.28 2.64 4.11
N ARG A 46 8.29 3.51 4.27
CA ARG A 46 9.52 3.53 3.44
C ARG A 46 10.12 2.15 3.11
N PRO A 47 10.32 1.23 4.07
CA PRO A 47 10.92 -0.08 3.75
C PRO A 47 10.08 -0.89 2.75
N LEU A 48 8.76 -0.81 2.88
CA LEU A 48 7.84 -1.45 1.95
C LEU A 48 7.88 -0.79 0.57
N HIS A 49 7.94 0.54 0.51
CA HIS A 49 8.10 1.27 -0.76
C HIS A 49 9.34 0.81 -1.52
N TYR A 50 10.49 0.68 -0.85
CA TYR A 50 11.71 0.17 -1.47
C TYR A 50 11.59 -1.28 -1.95
N GLN A 51 10.79 -2.10 -1.27
CA GLN A 51 10.53 -3.48 -1.71
C GLN A 51 9.70 -3.48 -3.00
N PHE A 52 8.65 -2.66 -3.09
CA PHE A 52 7.88 -2.48 -4.32
C PHE A 52 8.75 -1.99 -5.49
N MET A 53 9.65 -1.03 -5.24
CA MET A 53 10.58 -0.53 -6.27
C MET A 53 11.51 -1.63 -6.82
N GLN A 54 11.89 -2.61 -6.00
CA GLN A 54 12.75 -3.72 -6.40
C GLN A 54 11.99 -4.87 -7.06
N GLU A 55 10.80 -5.21 -6.56
CA GLU A 55 10.07 -6.41 -6.98
C GLU A 55 8.99 -6.14 -8.04
N ARG A 56 8.49 -4.90 -8.13
CA ARG A 56 7.36 -4.50 -8.99
C ARG A 56 7.67 -3.22 -9.76
N THR A 57 8.93 -3.00 -10.14
CA THR A 57 9.36 -1.82 -10.89
C THR A 57 8.45 -1.56 -12.09
N ASP A 58 8.02 -0.31 -12.27
CA ASP A 58 7.10 0.14 -13.33
C ASP A 58 5.67 -0.44 -13.31
N LEU A 59 5.32 -1.31 -12.34
CA LEU A 59 3.99 -1.91 -12.23
C LEU A 59 3.07 -1.24 -11.21
N PHE A 60 3.58 -0.29 -10.42
CA PHE A 60 2.81 0.36 -9.37
C PHE A 60 2.94 1.89 -9.38
N THR A 61 2.00 2.54 -8.71
CA THR A 61 2.07 3.93 -8.26
C THR A 61 2.05 3.98 -6.75
N TRP A 62 2.67 5.00 -6.18
CA TRP A 62 2.74 5.20 -4.74
C TRP A 62 2.43 6.66 -4.42
N GLU A 63 1.34 6.88 -3.70
CA GLU A 63 0.87 8.22 -3.35
C GLU A 63 0.58 8.29 -1.85
N TYR A 64 1.20 9.25 -1.16
CA TYR A 64 0.88 9.50 0.23
C TYR A 64 -0.43 10.28 0.33
N LEU A 65 -1.39 9.72 1.06
CA LEU A 65 -2.67 10.35 1.38
C LEU A 65 -2.61 11.08 2.72
N GLU A 66 -1.77 10.60 3.64
CA GLU A 66 -1.54 11.19 4.96
C GLU A 66 -0.14 10.82 5.45
N GLU A 67 0.61 11.81 5.90
CA GLU A 67 2.03 11.69 6.27
C GLU A 67 2.24 12.03 7.75
N GLY A 68 1.65 11.25 8.66
CA GLY A 68 1.97 11.28 10.09
C GLY A 68 1.72 12.62 10.81
N PRO A 69 2.12 12.74 12.09
CA PRO A 69 2.88 11.75 12.88
C PRO A 69 2.04 10.62 13.49
N ALA A 70 0.70 10.74 13.51
CA ALA A 70 -0.17 9.77 14.16
C ALA A 70 -0.57 8.59 13.26
N ILE A 71 -0.75 8.83 11.96
CA ILE A 71 -1.20 7.85 10.98
C ILE A 71 -0.52 8.13 9.65
N TRP A 72 -0.07 7.08 8.99
CA TRP A 72 0.43 7.12 7.63
C TRP A 72 -0.56 6.40 6.72
N ARG A 73 -1.03 7.06 5.66
CA ARG A 73 -1.90 6.46 4.65
C ARG A 73 -1.26 6.60 3.28
N VAL A 74 -1.23 5.50 2.54
CA VAL A 74 -0.68 5.43 1.18
C VAL A 74 -1.70 4.78 0.27
N ALA A 75 -1.90 5.35 -0.92
CA ALA A 75 -2.55 4.69 -2.04
C ALA A 75 -1.49 4.04 -2.93
N ILE A 76 -1.63 2.73 -3.12
CA ILE A 76 -0.79 1.92 -3.99
C ILE A 76 -1.66 1.53 -5.19
N GLY A 77 -1.42 2.11 -6.35
CA GLY A 77 -2.16 1.80 -7.58
C GLY A 77 -1.43 0.77 -8.41
N LYS A 78 -2.15 -0.14 -9.06
CA LYS A 78 -1.57 -1.06 -10.04
C LYS A 78 -1.67 -0.44 -11.44
N ARG A 79 -0.55 -0.41 -12.16
CA ARG A 79 -0.48 0.06 -13.55
C ARG A 79 -0.92 -1.03 -14.53
#